data_AF-A0A928EIS4-F1
#
_entry.id   AF-A0A928EIS4-F1
#
_cell.length_a   1.000
_cell.length_b   1.000
_cell.length_c   1.000
_cell.angle_alpha   90.00
_cell.angle_beta   90.00
_cell.angle_gamma   90.00
#
_symmetry.space_group_name_H-M   'P 1'
#
loop_
_entity.id
_entity.type
_entity.pdbx_description
1 polymer ?
#
loop_
_entity_poly.entity_id
_entity_poly.type
_entity_poly.pdbx_seq_one_letter_code
_entity_poly.pdbx_strand_id
1 'polypeptide(L)'
;MKYSEKVMDHFTNPRNVGEIEDADGVGVVGNAKCGDIMKMYLKIEDDVITDCKFKTFGCGAAIATSSMATELVKGHTIEEALKLTNQVVVEALDGLPPVKVHCSVLAEEAIKTAVADYYKKIGRPVDFEIEKEHDEE
;
A
#
# COMPACT_ATOMS: atom_id res chain seq x y z
N MET A 1 15.69 0.67 17.75
CA MET A 1 16.04 1.41 16.51
C MET A 1 15.14 2.64 16.44
N LYS A 2 15.69 3.81 16.12
CA LYS A 2 14.92 5.06 15.91
C LYS A 2 14.39 5.06 14.46
N TYR A 3 13.32 5.80 14.16
CA TYR A 3 12.89 6.01 12.77
C TYR A 3 14.01 6.64 11.94
N SER A 4 14.14 6.20 10.70
CA SER A 4 15.09 6.78 9.73
C SER A 4 14.65 8.18 9.30
N GLU A 5 15.56 8.92 8.66
CA GLU A 5 15.22 10.22 8.07
C GLU A 5 14.17 10.07 6.98
N LYS A 6 14.22 9.00 6.17
CA LYS A 6 13.20 8.70 5.16
C LYS A 6 11.83 8.46 5.77
N VAL A 7 11.74 7.71 6.87
CA VAL A 7 10.46 7.50 7.56
C VAL A 7 9.90 8.84 8.05
N MET A 8 10.75 9.68 8.64
CA MET A 8 10.32 11.00 9.10
C MET A 8 9.87 11.91 7.95
N ASP A 9 10.55 11.86 6.81
CA ASP A 9 10.19 12.64 5.63
C ASP A 9 8.88 12.16 4.99
N HIS A 10 8.68 10.86 4.80
CA HIS A 10 7.41 10.32 4.28
C HIS A 10 6.25 10.47 5.28
N PHE A 11 6.53 10.57 6.57
CA PHE A 11 5.52 10.88 7.58
C PHE A 11 5.12 12.36 7.56
N THR A 12 6.10 13.27 7.50
CA THR A 12 5.85 14.72 7.58
C THR A 12 5.43 15.33 6.25
N ASN A 13 5.92 14.78 5.14
CA ASN A 13 5.62 15.18 3.77
C ASN A 13 5.13 13.95 2.98
N PRO A 14 3.97 13.37 3.30
CA PRO A 14 3.50 12.16 2.62
C PRO A 14 3.19 12.44 1.14
N ARG A 15 3.67 11.56 0.26
CA ARG A 15 3.46 11.60 -1.19
C ARG A 15 2.12 10.99 -1.53
N ASN A 16 1.48 11.52 -2.58
CA ASN A 16 0.27 10.95 -3.16
C ASN A 16 -0.94 10.75 -2.21
N VAL A 17 -1.06 11.58 -1.17
CA VAL A 17 -2.25 11.59 -0.32
C VAL A 17 -3.46 12.08 -1.12
N GLY A 18 -4.58 11.36 -1.03
CA GLY A 18 -5.85 11.77 -1.63
C GLY A 18 -6.71 10.61 -2.14
N GLU A 19 -7.64 10.94 -3.02
CA GLU A 19 -8.51 9.98 -3.71
C GLU A 19 -8.43 10.20 -5.21
N ILE A 20 -8.81 9.17 -5.95
CA ILE A 20 -9.05 9.22 -7.40
C ILE A 20 -10.54 8.92 -7.55
N GLU A 21 -11.34 9.89 -8.04
CA GLU A 21 -12.80 9.76 -8.12
C GLU A 21 -13.23 8.62 -9.05
N ASP A 22 -12.48 8.42 -10.13
CA ASP A 22 -12.68 7.42 -11.17
C ASP A 22 -11.59 6.33 -11.15
N ALA A 23 -11.19 5.93 -9.94
CA ALA A 23 -10.19 4.88 -9.74
C ALA A 23 -10.60 3.56 -10.40
N ASP A 24 -9.70 2.98 -11.18
CA ASP A 24 -9.90 1.69 -11.83
C ASP A 24 -9.85 0.56 -10.80
N GLY A 25 -8.99 0.68 -9.78
CA GLY A 25 -8.88 -0.26 -8.66
C GLY A 25 -8.93 0.44 -7.30
N VAL A 26 -9.68 -0.12 -6.35
CA VAL A 26 -9.77 0.39 -4.98
C VAL A 26 -9.57 -0.74 -3.97
N GLY A 27 -8.58 -0.59 -3.11
CA GLY A 27 -8.28 -1.52 -2.03
C GLY A 27 -8.54 -0.90 -0.68
N VAL A 28 -9.27 -1.60 0.21
CA VAL A 28 -9.47 -1.18 1.61
C VAL A 28 -9.03 -2.32 2.51
N VAL A 29 -8.11 -2.03 3.41
CA VAL A 29 -7.55 -2.99 4.36
C VAL A 29 -7.46 -2.34 5.74
N GLY A 30 -7.48 -3.16 6.78
CA GLY A 30 -7.35 -2.69 8.15
C GLY A 30 -6.71 -3.76 9.02
N ASN A 31 -6.06 -3.32 10.09
CA ASN A 31 -5.43 -4.19 11.08
C ASN A 31 -6.16 -4.02 12.42
N ALA A 32 -6.89 -5.05 12.86
CA ALA A 32 -7.68 -5.02 14.09
C ALA A 32 -6.81 -4.84 15.36
N LYS A 33 -5.55 -5.28 15.34
CA LYS A 33 -4.65 -5.26 16.50
C LYS A 33 -4.15 -3.85 16.81
N CYS A 34 -3.87 -3.04 15.78
CA CYS A 34 -3.39 -1.67 15.96
C CYS A 34 -4.43 -0.59 15.61
N GLY A 35 -5.54 -0.95 14.96
CA GLY A 35 -6.59 -0.04 14.53
C GLY A 35 -6.26 0.77 13.27
N ASP A 36 -5.14 0.48 12.59
CA ASP A 36 -4.75 1.16 11.36
C ASP A 36 -5.68 0.71 10.21
N ILE A 37 -6.15 1.68 9.40
CA ILE A 37 -6.99 1.45 8.23
C ILE A 37 -6.34 2.17 7.04
N MET A 38 -6.27 1.50 5.90
CA MET A 38 -5.72 2.06 4.67
C MET A 38 -6.68 1.84 3.51
N LYS A 39 -6.83 2.87 2.68
CA LYS A 39 -7.52 2.84 1.41
C LYS A 39 -6.58 3.30 0.30
N MET A 40 -6.41 2.45 -0.70
CA MET A 40 -5.55 2.67 -1.87
C MET A 40 -6.42 2.82 -3.12
N TYR A 41 -6.07 3.77 -3.98
CA TYR A 41 -6.73 4.09 -5.24
C TYR A 41 -5.70 3.95 -6.37
N LEU A 42 -6.02 3.17 -7.40
CA LEU A 42 -5.18 2.98 -8.58
C LEU A 42 -5.89 3.47 -9.83
N LYS A 43 -5.18 4.26 -10.66
CA LYS A 43 -5.53 4.53 -12.05
C LYS A 43 -4.63 3.68 -12.94
N ILE A 44 -5.20 2.98 -13.90
CA ILE A 44 -4.51 1.96 -14.70
C ILE A 44 -4.79 2.16 -16.18
N GLU A 45 -3.72 2.23 -16.97
CA GLU A 45 -3.77 2.28 -18.43
C GLU A 45 -2.77 1.26 -19.00
N ASP A 46 -3.21 0.40 -19.92
CA ASP A 46 -2.36 -0.62 -20.56
C ASP A 46 -1.51 -1.46 -19.59
N ASP A 47 -2.14 -1.97 -18.51
CA ASP A 47 -1.51 -2.72 -17.42
C ASP A 47 -0.41 -1.95 -16.64
N VAL A 48 -0.35 -0.62 -16.76
CA VAL A 48 0.55 0.29 -16.02
C VAL A 48 -0.24 1.13 -15.03
N ILE A 49 0.26 1.25 -13.80
CA ILE A 49 -0.33 2.12 -12.76
C ILE A 49 0.08 3.56 -13.03
N THR A 50 -0.79 4.34 -13.67
CA THR A 50 -0.50 5.74 -14.06
C THR A 50 -0.65 6.72 -12.90
N ASP A 51 -1.56 6.45 -11.97
CA ASP A 51 -1.68 7.17 -10.71
C ASP A 51 -2.01 6.21 -9.56
N CYS A 52 -1.52 6.57 -8.37
CA CYS A 52 -1.70 5.81 -7.15
C CYS A 52 -1.83 6.82 -6.02
N LYS A 53 -2.94 6.76 -5.28
CA LYS A 53 -3.21 7.62 -4.13
C LYS A 53 -3.69 6.81 -2.95
N PHE A 54 -3.49 7.36 -1.75
CA PHE A 54 -3.96 6.71 -0.54
C PHE A 54 -4.66 7.67 0.42
N LYS A 55 -5.53 7.08 1.25
CA LYS A 55 -5.96 7.63 2.53
C LYS A 55 -5.71 6.60 3.60
N THR A 56 -5.15 7.01 4.73
CA THR A 56 -4.96 6.13 5.88
C THR A 56 -5.35 6.83 7.15
N PHE A 57 -5.92 6.08 8.07
CA PHE A 57 -6.01 6.43 9.47
C PHE A 57 -5.12 5.45 10.21
N GLY A 58 -4.05 5.96 10.82
CA GLY A 58 -3.13 5.09 11.54
C GLY A 58 -1.94 5.82 12.12
N CYS A 59 -1.00 5.05 12.66
CA CYS A 59 0.21 5.63 13.25
C CYS A 59 1.14 6.26 12.19
N GLY A 60 2.12 7.06 12.62
CA GLY A 60 3.05 7.72 11.69
C GLY A 60 3.84 6.74 10.79
N ALA A 61 4.07 5.51 11.26
CA ALA A 61 4.66 4.46 10.44
C ALA A 61 3.72 4.01 9.30
N ALA A 62 2.42 3.89 9.55
CA ALA A 62 1.43 3.56 8.52
C ALA A 62 1.35 4.65 7.46
N ILE A 63 1.43 5.93 7.84
CA ILE A 63 1.49 7.05 6.88
C ILE A 63 2.76 6.95 6.02
N ALA A 64 3.93 6.73 6.66
CA ALA A 64 5.19 6.65 5.94
C ALA A 64 5.26 5.43 5.00
N THR A 65 4.79 4.25 5.42
CA THR A 65 4.76 3.04 4.58
C THR A 65 3.78 3.19 3.43
N SER A 66 2.59 3.75 3.66
CA SER A 66 1.63 4.05 2.59
C SER A 66 2.26 4.97 1.56
N SER A 67 2.88 6.06 2.00
CA SER A 67 3.50 7.03 1.11
C SER A 67 4.67 6.45 0.32
N MET A 68 5.46 5.56 0.92
CA MET A 68 6.55 4.90 0.19
C MET A 68 6.00 3.91 -0.83
N ALA A 69 5.02 3.11 -0.44
CA ALA A 69 4.43 2.10 -1.31
C ALA A 69 3.79 2.72 -2.57
N THR A 70 3.12 3.88 -2.44
CA THR A 70 2.56 4.57 -3.61
C THR A 70 3.62 5.07 -4.60
N GLU A 71 4.77 5.53 -4.11
CA GLU A 71 5.89 5.96 -4.95
C GLU A 71 6.56 4.76 -5.65
N LEU A 72 6.64 3.61 -4.98
CA LEU A 72 7.25 2.40 -5.53
C LEU A 72 6.44 1.78 -6.67
N VAL A 73 5.10 1.88 -6.65
CA VAL A 73 4.24 1.25 -7.66
C VAL A 73 3.77 2.18 -8.77
N LYS A 74 3.81 3.51 -8.54
CA LYS A 74 3.42 4.47 -9.57
C LYS A 74 4.38 4.43 -10.74
N GLY A 75 3.84 4.41 -11.96
CA GLY A 75 4.59 4.31 -13.20
C GLY A 75 5.10 2.89 -13.52
N HIS A 76 4.81 1.90 -12.69
CA HIS A 76 5.19 0.51 -12.91
C HIS A 76 4.02 -0.33 -13.39
N THR A 77 4.33 -1.50 -13.95
CA THR A 77 3.31 -2.46 -14.37
C THR A 77 2.60 -3.09 -13.17
N ILE A 78 1.39 -3.60 -13.38
CA ILE A 78 0.66 -4.34 -12.35
C ILE A 78 1.47 -5.55 -11.86
N GLU A 79 2.18 -6.24 -12.76
CA GLU A 79 2.99 -7.40 -12.40
C GLU A 79 4.14 -7.03 -11.44
N GLU A 80 4.79 -5.89 -11.67
CA GLU A 80 5.82 -5.36 -10.76
C GLU A 80 5.21 -4.92 -9.43
N ALA A 81 4.04 -4.28 -9.45
CA ALA A 81 3.33 -3.88 -8.24
C ALA A 81 2.91 -5.10 -7.38
N LEU A 82 2.53 -6.21 -7.99
CA LEU A 82 2.19 -7.46 -7.30
C LEU A 82 3.41 -8.14 -6.65
N LYS A 83 4.62 -7.84 -7.10
CA LYS A 83 5.89 -8.30 -6.50
C LYS A 83 6.34 -7.42 -5.33
N LEU A 84 5.66 -6.30 -5.07
CA LEU A 84 5.95 -5.46 -3.92
C LEU A 84 5.67 -6.26 -2.64
N THR A 85 6.68 -6.34 -1.77
CA THR A 85 6.54 -6.95 -0.45
C THR A 85 6.75 -5.91 0.65
N ASN A 86 6.26 -6.21 1.83
CA ASN A 86 6.47 -5.44 3.04
C ASN A 86 7.97 -5.15 3.28
N GLN A 87 8.83 -6.13 3.02
CA GLN A 87 10.28 -6.04 3.16
C GLN A 87 10.87 -5.01 2.19
N VAL A 88 10.41 -4.97 0.94
CA VAL A 88 10.84 -3.94 -0.04
C VAL A 88 10.45 -2.55 0.45
N VAL A 89 9.25 -2.38 1.01
CA VAL A 89 8.80 -1.10 1.58
C VAL A 89 9.66 -0.70 2.80
N VAL A 90 9.96 -1.66 3.68
CA VAL A 90 10.83 -1.42 4.85
C VAL A 90 12.24 -1.03 4.42
N GLU A 91 12.81 -1.72 3.44
CA GLU A 91 14.14 -1.42 2.89
C GLU A 91 14.20 -0.06 2.21
N ALA A 92 13.17 0.29 1.43
CA ALA A 92 13.08 1.60 0.79
C ALA A 92 13.04 2.75 1.82
N LEU A 93 12.48 2.49 3.00
CA LEU A 93 12.45 3.39 4.15
C LEU A 93 13.72 3.36 5.03
N ASP A 94 14.78 2.65 4.63
CA ASP A 94 15.99 2.42 5.44
C ASP A 94 15.71 1.75 6.80
N GLY A 95 14.65 0.94 6.85
CA GLY A 95 14.25 0.18 8.01
C GLY A 95 13.12 0.81 8.83
N LEU A 96 12.48 -0.04 9.64
CA LEU A 96 11.48 0.33 10.62
C LEU A 96 11.79 -0.33 11.97
N PRO A 97 11.38 0.28 13.10
CA PRO A 97 11.41 -0.42 14.38
C PRO A 97 10.65 -1.76 14.29
N PRO A 98 11.14 -2.88 14.87
CA PRO A 98 10.53 -4.20 14.69
C PRO A 98 9.02 -4.26 15.01
N VAL A 99 8.58 -3.56 16.05
CA VAL A 99 7.17 -3.49 16.45
C VAL A 99 6.26 -2.79 15.42
N LYS A 100 6.82 -2.09 14.44
CA LYS A 100 6.10 -1.31 13.41
C LYS A 100 6.17 -1.92 12.01
N VAL A 101 6.78 -3.11 11.86
CA VAL A 101 6.88 -3.80 10.56
C VAL A 101 5.49 -4.17 10.03
N HIS A 102 4.51 -4.48 10.89
CA HIS A 102 3.13 -4.75 10.46
C HIS A 102 2.49 -3.60 9.64
N CYS A 103 2.91 -2.34 9.85
CA CYS A 103 2.42 -1.21 9.06
C CYS A 103 2.86 -1.28 7.58
N SER A 104 3.94 -2.01 7.28
CA SER A 104 4.39 -2.26 5.89
C SER A 104 3.60 -3.38 5.21
N VAL A 105 3.11 -4.36 5.98
CA VAL A 105 2.20 -5.41 5.49
C VAL A 105 0.89 -4.79 5.01
N LEU A 106 0.32 -3.86 5.78
CA LEU A 106 -0.91 -3.15 5.42
C LEU A 106 -0.80 -2.44 4.05
N ALA A 107 0.38 -1.88 3.71
CA ALA A 107 0.58 -1.19 2.44
C ALA A 107 0.62 -2.15 1.25
N GLU A 108 1.30 -3.30 1.42
CA GLU A 108 1.32 -4.38 0.44
C GLU A 108 -0.09 -4.94 0.19
N GLU A 109 -0.81 -5.30 1.27
CA GLU A 109 -2.17 -5.84 1.20
C GLU A 109 -3.12 -4.86 0.50
N ALA A 110 -3.00 -3.56 0.77
CA ALA A 110 -3.82 -2.53 0.15
C ALA A 110 -3.63 -2.46 -1.38
N ILE A 111 -2.39 -2.58 -1.86
CA ILE A 111 -2.07 -2.58 -3.30
C ILE A 111 -2.61 -3.84 -3.96
N LYS A 112 -2.34 -5.02 -3.39
CA LYS A 112 -2.85 -6.30 -3.91
C LYS A 112 -4.38 -6.31 -3.95
N THR A 113 -5.03 -5.77 -2.93
CA THR A 113 -6.50 -5.64 -2.88
C THR A 113 -7.02 -4.68 -3.95
N ALA A 114 -6.34 -3.55 -4.19
CA ALA A 114 -6.73 -2.60 -5.23
C ALA A 114 -6.57 -3.19 -6.64
N VAL A 115 -5.50 -3.95 -6.89
CA VAL A 115 -5.31 -4.70 -8.16
C VAL A 115 -6.38 -5.77 -8.32
N ALA A 116 -6.73 -6.50 -7.26
CA ALA A 116 -7.77 -7.52 -7.32
C ALA A 116 -9.16 -6.92 -7.62
N ASP A 117 -9.46 -5.74 -7.08
CA ASP A 117 -10.67 -4.98 -7.42
C ASP A 117 -10.68 -4.58 -8.90
N TYR A 118 -9.55 -4.07 -9.43
CA TYR A 118 -9.40 -3.77 -10.85
C TYR A 118 -9.64 -5.01 -11.73
N TYR A 119 -8.98 -6.14 -11.43
CA TYR A 119 -9.14 -7.40 -12.18
C TYR A 119 -10.60 -7.86 -12.21
N LYS A 120 -11.30 -7.80 -11.07
CA LYS A 120 -12.73 -8.13 -10.98
C LYS A 120 -13.58 -7.24 -11.89
N LYS A 121 -13.31 -5.93 -11.93
CA LYS A 121 -14.07 -4.97 -12.76
C LYS A 121 -13.89 -5.23 -14.26
N ILE A 122 -12.73 -5.70 -14.70
CA ILE A 122 -12.45 -6.03 -16.10
C ILE A 122 -12.75 -7.50 -16.46
N GLY A 123 -13.23 -8.31 -15.51
CA GLY A 123 -13.53 -9.73 -15.72
C GLY A 123 -12.30 -10.64 -15.81
N ARG A 124 -11.13 -10.20 -15.33
CA ARG A 124 -9.90 -11.00 -15.25
C ARG A 124 -9.90 -11.81 -13.95
N PRO A 125 -9.51 -13.11 -13.97
CA PRO A 125 -9.36 -13.88 -12.74
C PRO A 125 -8.25 -13.30 -11.86
N VAL A 126 -8.46 -13.34 -10.54
CA VAL A 126 -7.43 -13.03 -9.55
C VAL A 126 -6.67 -14.32 -9.28
N ASP A 127 -5.43 -14.38 -9.77
CA ASP A 127 -4.54 -15.55 -9.75
C ASP A 127 -3.38 -15.42 -8.74
N PHE A 128 -3.47 -14.42 -7.86
CA PHE A 128 -2.52 -14.17 -6.78
C PHE A 128 -3.22 -14.18 -5.42
N GLU A 129 -2.44 -14.47 -4.37
CA GLU A 129 -2.94 -14.50 -3.01
C GLU A 129 -2.88 -13.10 -2.38
N ILE A 130 -3.96 -12.75 -1.66
CA ILE A 130 -3.97 -11.61 -0.75
C ILE A 130 -3.88 -12.24 0.63
N GLU A 131 -2.68 -12.26 1.21
CA GLU A 131 -2.49 -12.64 2.60
C GLU A 131 -3.37 -11.70 3.44
N LYS A 132 -4.26 -12.27 4.25
CA LYS A 132 -5.08 -11.53 5.21
C LYS A 132 -4.57 -11.87 6.59
N GLU A 133 -3.51 -11.21 7.03
CA GLU A 133 -2.91 -11.56 8.33
C GLU A 133 -3.62 -10.92 9.54
N HIS A 134 -4.87 -10.45 9.47
CA HIS A 134 -5.44 -9.64 10.56
C HIS A 134 -6.85 -9.97 11.05
N ASP A 135 -7.31 -11.21 10.91
CA ASP A 135 -8.55 -11.71 11.53
C ASP A 135 -8.34 -12.99 12.36
N GLU A 136 -7.28 -13.12 13.17
CA GLU A 136 -7.25 -14.17 14.21
C GLU A 136 -6.71 -13.67 15.56
N GLU A 137 -7.58 -13.93 16.55
CA GLU A 137 -7.64 -13.71 18.02
C GLU A 137 -7.91 -12.29 18.57
#